data_AF-A0AA50CNZ9-F1
#
_entry.id   AF-A0AA50CNZ9-F1
#
_cell.length_a   1.000
_cell.length_b   1.000
_cell.length_c   1.000
_cell.angle_alpha   90.00
_cell.angle_beta   90.00
_cell.angle_gamma   90.00
#
_symmetry.space_group_name_H-M   'P 1'
#
loop_
_entity.id
_entity.type
_entity.pdbx_description
1 polymer ?
#
loop_
_entity_poly.entity_id
_entity_poly.type
_entity_poly.pdbx_seq_one_letter_code
_entity_poly.pdbx_strand_id
1 'polypeptide(L)'
;MPVETKGDGFPITLKVPSQRFSKRFISEEEVRRWLQSEIAWWEERGAQTLNPYFPDARHQLQFLPLLTTNILQEAMRETPGRSALEFVESRGVLISQGRQGILLSKIYDEQPQLYPGALICLSASVLNFKVGNLAAHLANLNISWPLIMSGLGAVLTTVVEDRASTAERKAFEELVARTQMAAEESETQRVQIDELFNSSKNRFDLEHDAQTKVGEKTAEHFRAMLQSELDFSKARISKLEQQVRERLVLEAPTKYWTEKAKTHRTTATIFGAIFVAALFSGVYWLTHYGVDLVSEAYQTIVGERENPGLLALVPLAFITLPTLAFAWLLRHVSRIIVQNLSLQADAQLRGTIATTYSALVHEQTGTTPELAIALNALFRPVDGSGHAEIAPPNVKDIIEMGKSG
;
A
#
# COMPACT_ATOMS: atom_id res chain seq x y z
N MET A 1 70.85 15.20 -16.02
CA MET A 1 71.12 15.38 -14.58
C MET A 1 71.40 16.86 -14.33
N PRO A 2 70.39 17.65 -13.93
CA PRO A 2 70.55 19.10 -13.83
C PRO A 2 70.84 19.63 -12.42
N VAL A 3 70.73 18.79 -11.38
CA VAL A 3 71.18 19.11 -10.03
C VAL A 3 72.65 18.67 -9.87
N GLU A 4 73.58 19.60 -10.04
CA GLU A 4 75.03 19.33 -9.91
C GLU A 4 75.50 19.61 -8.48
N THR A 5 76.12 18.62 -7.83
CA THR A 5 76.77 18.77 -6.52
C THR A 5 78.23 18.31 -6.58
N LYS A 6 79.11 18.98 -5.82
CA LYS A 6 80.47 18.47 -5.52
C LYS A 6 80.42 17.66 -4.21
N GLY A 7 79.73 16.51 -4.21
CA GLY A 7 79.57 15.61 -3.06
C GLY A 7 78.16 15.57 -2.46
N ASP A 8 78.00 14.97 -1.27
CA ASP A 8 76.71 14.77 -0.56
C ASP A 8 76.20 16.04 0.18
N GLY A 9 76.77 17.20 -0.13
CA GLY A 9 76.44 18.46 0.54
C GLY A 9 76.45 19.67 -0.40
N PHE A 10 76.21 20.84 0.20
CA PHE A 10 76.27 22.12 -0.49
C PHE A 10 77.70 22.43 -0.96
N PRO A 11 77.86 23.13 -2.09
CA PRO A 11 76.85 23.83 -2.87
C PRO A 11 76.12 22.96 -3.91
N ILE A 12 74.84 23.23 -4.11
CA ILE A 12 73.94 22.55 -5.06
C ILE A 12 73.55 23.53 -6.16
N THR A 13 73.62 23.13 -7.43
CA THR A 13 73.17 23.98 -8.55
C THR A 13 71.93 23.39 -9.19
N LEU A 14 70.81 24.12 -9.17
CA LEU A 14 69.60 23.78 -9.92
C LEU A 14 69.72 24.37 -11.32
N LYS A 15 69.79 23.52 -12.35
CA LYS A 15 69.66 23.93 -13.75
C LYS A 15 68.32 23.48 -14.29
N VAL A 16 67.56 24.38 -14.91
CA VAL A 16 66.33 24.04 -15.63
C VAL A 16 66.48 24.50 -17.07
N PRO A 17 67.08 23.68 -17.96
CA PRO A 17 67.40 24.07 -19.33
C PRO A 17 66.18 24.50 -20.13
N SER A 18 65.02 23.86 -19.91
CA SER A 18 63.74 24.21 -20.55
C SER A 18 63.27 25.64 -20.24
N GLN A 19 63.74 26.22 -19.12
CA GLN A 19 63.39 27.56 -18.69
C GLN A 19 64.59 28.53 -18.71
N ARG A 20 65.75 28.11 -19.26
CA ARG A 20 67.02 28.86 -19.25
C ARG A 20 67.41 29.39 -17.86
N PHE A 21 67.07 28.65 -16.81
CA PHE A 21 67.32 29.04 -15.42
C PHE A 21 68.49 28.23 -14.83
N SER A 22 69.37 28.89 -14.09
CA SER A 22 70.43 28.24 -13.32
C SER A 22 70.70 29.02 -12.04
N LYS A 23 70.59 28.37 -10.89
CA LYS A 23 70.88 28.99 -9.59
C LYS A 23 71.68 28.06 -8.69
N ARG A 24 72.70 28.61 -8.05
CA ARG A 24 73.59 27.89 -7.13
C ARG A 24 73.20 28.24 -5.69
N PHE A 25 73.03 27.22 -4.87
CA PHE A 25 72.67 27.30 -3.46
C PHE A 25 73.85 26.84 -2.60
N ILE A 26 74.16 27.60 -1.55
CA ILE A 26 75.30 27.39 -0.65
C ILE A 26 74.84 26.75 0.67
N SER A 27 73.55 26.81 0.99
CA SER A 27 72.99 26.19 2.21
C SER A 27 71.54 25.75 2.02
N GLU A 28 71.07 24.87 2.90
CA GLU A 28 69.67 24.42 2.93
C GLU A 28 68.72 25.58 3.22
N GLU A 29 69.14 26.49 4.09
CA GLU A 29 68.38 27.69 4.42
C GLU A 29 68.23 28.63 3.22
N GLU A 30 69.16 28.60 2.27
CA GLU A 30 69.04 29.34 1.01
C GLU A 30 68.04 28.69 0.04
N VAL A 31 67.98 27.35 0.01
CA VAL A 31 66.95 26.60 -0.74
C VAL A 31 65.57 26.88 -0.17
N ARG A 32 65.41 26.84 1.17
CA ARG A 32 64.15 27.13 1.85
C ARG A 32 63.68 28.55 1.58
N ARG A 33 64.57 29.54 1.73
CA ARG A 33 64.25 30.95 1.43
C ARG A 33 63.87 31.16 -0.02
N TRP A 34 64.52 30.47 -0.96
CA TRP A 34 64.15 30.56 -2.37
C TRP A 34 62.79 29.94 -2.64
N LEU A 35 62.50 28.74 -2.13
CA LEU A 35 61.18 28.11 -2.27
C LEU A 35 60.06 28.99 -1.69
N GLN A 36 60.29 29.59 -0.52
CA GLN A 36 59.36 30.55 0.08
C GLN A 36 59.16 31.78 -0.81
N SER A 37 60.22 32.32 -1.42
CA SER A 37 60.11 33.45 -2.34
C SER A 37 59.34 33.10 -3.62
N GLU A 38 59.51 31.88 -4.16
CA GLU A 38 58.75 31.42 -5.32
C GLU A 38 57.26 31.24 -4.96
N ILE A 39 56.96 30.62 -3.81
CA ILE A 39 55.58 30.45 -3.33
C ILE A 39 54.91 31.82 -3.17
N ALA A 40 55.56 32.74 -2.47
CA ALA A 40 55.01 34.09 -2.27
C ALA A 40 54.77 34.81 -3.60
N TRP A 41 55.69 34.68 -4.56
CA TRP A 41 55.56 35.29 -5.89
C TRP A 41 54.35 34.76 -6.67
N TRP A 42 54.12 33.44 -6.62
CA TRP A 42 52.97 32.81 -7.28
C TRP A 42 51.66 33.02 -6.53
N GLU A 43 51.68 33.10 -5.19
CA GLU A 43 50.51 33.43 -4.38
C GLU A 43 50.05 34.87 -4.60
N GLU A 44 50.98 35.83 -4.67
CA GLU A 44 50.68 37.24 -4.94
C GLU A 44 49.99 37.41 -6.30
N ARG A 45 50.55 36.82 -7.36
CA ARG A 45 49.98 36.91 -8.72
C ARG A 45 48.74 36.04 -8.88
N GLY A 46 48.67 34.88 -8.23
CA GLY A 46 47.49 34.04 -8.20
C GLY A 46 46.29 34.72 -7.54
N ALA A 47 46.50 35.40 -6.41
CA ALA A 47 45.44 36.12 -5.69
C ALA A 47 44.92 37.36 -6.44
N GLN A 48 45.78 38.07 -7.17
CA GLN A 48 45.41 39.29 -7.89
C GLN A 48 44.73 39.03 -9.25
N THR A 49 44.83 37.82 -9.81
CA THR A 49 44.09 37.43 -11.04
C THR A 49 42.58 37.24 -10.86
N LEU A 50 42.07 37.34 -9.63
CA LEU A 50 40.64 37.31 -9.29
C LEU A 50 39.90 38.63 -9.60
N ASN A 51 40.34 39.36 -10.65
CA ASN A 51 39.81 40.65 -11.08
C ASN A 51 38.43 40.48 -11.81
N PRO A 52 37.45 41.41 -11.72
CA PRO A 52 36.02 41.18 -11.98
C PRO A 52 35.60 40.99 -13.45
N TYR A 53 36.53 40.99 -14.41
CA TYR A 53 36.17 40.96 -15.84
C TYR A 53 35.66 39.59 -16.33
N PHE A 54 35.82 38.53 -15.54
CA PHE A 54 35.21 37.22 -15.76
C PHE A 54 34.44 36.76 -14.50
N PRO A 55 33.14 37.10 -14.38
CA PRO A 55 32.34 36.81 -13.19
C PRO A 55 32.28 35.32 -12.81
N ASP A 56 32.44 34.43 -13.79
CA ASP A 56 32.42 32.97 -13.65
C ASP A 56 33.82 32.35 -13.45
N ALA A 57 34.90 33.14 -13.51
CA ALA A 57 36.27 32.63 -13.43
C ALA A 57 36.73 32.26 -12.02
N ARG A 58 35.94 32.57 -10.98
CA ARG A 58 36.28 32.22 -9.57
C ARG A 58 36.42 30.71 -9.37
N HIS A 59 35.63 29.90 -10.09
CA HIS A 59 35.78 28.44 -10.09
C HIS A 59 36.82 27.98 -11.11
N GLN A 60 36.98 28.70 -12.21
CA GLN A 60 37.88 28.34 -13.30
C GLN A 60 39.36 28.58 -12.98
N LEU A 61 39.74 29.38 -11.98
CA LEU A 61 41.15 29.67 -11.62
C LEU A 61 41.67 28.89 -10.42
N GLN A 62 40.88 27.97 -9.84
CA GLN A 62 41.28 27.13 -8.71
C GLN A 62 42.43 26.15 -9.06
N PHE A 63 42.75 25.99 -10.34
CA PHE A 63 43.86 25.16 -10.81
C PHE A 63 45.22 25.88 -10.75
N LEU A 64 45.25 27.22 -10.64
CA LEU A 64 46.53 27.97 -10.63
C LEU A 64 47.46 27.54 -9.48
N PRO A 65 46.96 27.35 -8.24
CA PRO A 65 47.77 26.80 -7.16
C PRO A 65 48.24 25.36 -7.43
N LEU A 66 47.43 24.54 -8.12
CA LEU A 66 47.78 23.15 -8.44
C LEU A 66 48.96 23.04 -9.42
N LEU A 67 49.16 24.04 -10.28
CA LEU A 67 50.25 24.05 -11.27
C LEU A 67 51.52 24.75 -10.78
N THR A 68 51.49 25.44 -9.64
CA THR A 68 52.60 26.29 -9.17
C THR A 68 52.86 26.10 -7.68
N THR A 69 52.05 26.74 -6.82
CA THR A 69 52.28 26.84 -5.37
C THR A 69 52.18 25.51 -4.64
N ASN A 70 51.24 24.62 -5.00
CA ASN A 70 51.05 23.34 -4.33
C ASN A 70 52.27 22.43 -4.47
N ILE A 71 52.89 22.40 -5.66
CA ILE A 71 54.08 21.59 -5.92
C ILE A 71 55.27 22.11 -5.11
N LEU A 72 55.42 23.44 -5.01
CA LEU A 72 56.48 24.07 -4.22
C LEU A 72 56.26 23.89 -2.71
N GLN A 73 55.01 23.95 -2.24
CA GLN A 73 54.65 23.68 -0.85
C GLN A 73 54.87 22.21 -0.49
N GLU A 74 54.58 21.27 -1.39
CA GLU A 74 54.86 19.84 -1.23
C GLU A 74 56.37 19.59 -1.17
N ALA A 75 57.15 20.21 -2.07
CA ALA A 75 58.61 20.17 -2.04
C ALA A 75 59.19 20.68 -0.71
N MET A 76 58.59 21.72 -0.12
CA MET A 76 58.98 22.24 1.19
C MET A 76 58.62 21.32 2.37
N ARG A 77 57.56 20.51 2.25
CA ARG A 77 57.07 19.64 3.33
C ARG A 77 57.78 18.30 3.37
N GLU A 78 58.09 17.71 2.22
CA GLU A 78 58.54 16.32 2.17
C GLU A 78 60.03 16.14 2.45
N THR A 79 60.92 17.01 1.96
CA THR A 79 62.37 16.82 2.16
C THR A 79 63.17 18.13 2.13
N PRO A 80 64.08 18.40 3.08
CA PRO A 80 64.96 19.56 3.00
C PRO A 80 66.09 19.40 1.97
N GLY A 81 66.46 20.50 1.30
CA GLY A 81 67.69 20.59 0.50
C GLY A 81 67.61 19.99 -0.90
N ARG A 82 68.44 18.98 -1.20
CA ARG A 82 68.61 18.43 -2.56
C ARG A 82 67.34 17.79 -3.10
N SER A 83 66.68 16.98 -2.29
CA SER A 83 65.49 16.22 -2.69
C SER A 83 64.30 17.12 -3.03
N ALA A 84 64.16 18.28 -2.37
CA ALA A 84 63.20 19.30 -2.76
C ALA A 84 63.48 19.84 -4.18
N LEU A 85 64.75 20.11 -4.50
CA LEU A 85 65.12 20.63 -5.83
C LEU A 85 64.91 19.58 -6.93
N GLU A 86 65.22 18.31 -6.65
CA GLU A 86 64.95 17.19 -7.56
C GLU A 86 63.43 16.97 -7.74
N PHE A 87 62.64 17.13 -6.68
CA PHE A 87 61.18 17.06 -6.75
C PHE A 87 60.59 18.17 -7.63
N VAL A 88 61.01 19.42 -7.42
CA VAL A 88 60.58 20.59 -8.21
C VAL A 88 60.94 20.42 -9.69
N GLU A 89 62.13 19.88 -9.99
CA GLU A 89 62.55 19.58 -11.36
C GLU A 89 61.66 18.48 -11.98
N SER A 90 61.47 17.36 -11.27
CA SER A 90 60.70 16.20 -11.76
C SER A 90 59.25 16.55 -12.10
N ARG A 91 58.69 17.52 -11.38
CA ARG A 91 57.32 18.01 -11.56
C ARG A 91 57.21 19.15 -12.58
N GLY A 92 58.31 19.63 -13.15
CA GLY A 92 58.28 20.64 -14.21
C GLY A 92 57.71 21.99 -13.77
N VAL A 93 57.97 22.42 -12.54
CA VAL A 93 57.40 23.67 -12.00
C VAL A 93 57.91 24.89 -12.76
N LEU A 94 57.01 25.84 -13.05
CA LEU A 94 57.39 27.15 -13.60
C LEU A 94 58.16 27.97 -12.54
N ILE A 95 59.38 28.40 -12.89
CA ILE A 95 60.21 29.23 -12.01
C ILE A 95 59.99 30.69 -12.38
N SER A 96 59.72 31.55 -11.39
CA SER A 96 59.45 32.98 -11.60
C SER A 96 60.60 33.69 -12.33
N GLN A 97 61.84 33.33 -11.98
CA GLN A 97 63.07 33.84 -12.59
C GLN A 97 63.46 33.10 -13.89
N GLY A 98 62.73 32.05 -14.26
CA GLY A 98 62.90 31.36 -15.55
C GLY A 98 62.30 32.18 -16.69
N ARG A 99 62.65 31.84 -17.93
CA ARG A 99 62.17 32.56 -19.12
C ARG A 99 60.64 32.65 -19.19
N GLN A 100 59.94 31.55 -18.89
CA GLN A 100 58.48 31.49 -18.87
C GLN A 100 57.91 32.35 -17.73
N GLY A 101 58.55 32.35 -16.55
CA GLY A 101 58.16 33.20 -15.43
C GLY A 101 58.33 34.70 -15.72
N ILE A 102 59.43 35.07 -16.39
CA ILE A 102 59.69 36.44 -16.84
C ILE A 102 58.64 36.87 -17.87
N LEU A 103 58.34 36.01 -18.85
CA LEU A 103 57.32 36.29 -19.86
C LEU A 103 55.93 36.44 -19.24
N LEU A 104 55.60 35.56 -18.28
CA LEU A 104 54.37 35.67 -17.51
C LEU A 104 54.31 36.94 -16.69
N SER A 105 55.42 37.40 -16.10
CA SER A 105 55.46 38.70 -15.42
C SER A 105 55.20 39.84 -16.40
N LYS A 106 55.83 39.82 -17.59
CA LYS A 106 55.57 40.85 -18.61
C LYS A 106 54.10 40.87 -19.02
N ILE A 107 53.49 39.71 -19.27
CA ILE A 107 52.06 39.61 -19.59
C ILE A 107 51.20 40.07 -18.42
N TYR A 108 51.58 39.74 -17.18
CA TYR A 108 50.88 40.19 -15.98
C TYR A 108 50.87 41.73 -15.88
N ASP A 109 52.02 42.35 -16.10
CA ASP A 109 52.21 43.80 -15.97
C ASP A 109 51.55 44.58 -17.13
N GLU A 110 51.60 44.05 -18.37
CA GLU A 110 51.10 44.73 -19.56
C GLU A 110 49.64 44.37 -19.92
N GLN A 111 49.23 43.11 -19.69
CA GLN A 111 47.96 42.54 -20.16
C GLN A 111 47.35 41.58 -19.10
N PRO A 112 46.99 42.08 -17.91
CA PRO A 112 46.59 41.24 -16.78
C PRO A 112 45.37 40.34 -17.07
N GLN A 113 44.48 40.77 -17.97
CA GLN A 113 43.31 39.99 -18.39
C GLN A 113 43.66 38.72 -19.20
N LEU A 114 44.84 38.67 -19.82
CA LEU A 114 45.30 37.53 -20.63
C LEU A 114 46.24 36.59 -19.87
N TYR A 115 46.71 37.02 -18.69
CA TYR A 115 47.62 36.27 -17.84
C TYR A 115 47.11 34.85 -17.50
N PRO A 116 45.84 34.63 -17.12
CA PRO A 116 45.39 33.28 -16.77
C PRO A 116 45.47 32.29 -17.93
N GLY A 117 45.09 32.73 -19.13
CA GLY A 117 45.24 31.92 -20.33
C GLY A 117 46.70 31.67 -20.69
N ALA A 118 47.56 32.69 -20.57
CA ALA A 118 48.99 32.59 -20.85
C ALA A 118 49.68 31.58 -19.92
N LEU A 119 49.28 31.57 -18.63
CA LEU A 119 49.76 30.64 -17.63
C LEU A 119 49.34 29.18 -17.93
N ILE A 120 48.12 28.95 -18.39
CA ILE A 120 47.67 27.61 -18.86
C ILE A 120 48.52 27.15 -20.05
N CYS A 121 48.72 28.00 -21.05
CA CYS A 121 49.48 27.64 -22.25
C CYS A 121 50.95 27.33 -21.94
N LEU A 122 51.59 28.15 -21.10
CA LEU A 122 53.00 27.97 -20.75
C LEU A 122 53.21 26.80 -19.80
N SER A 123 52.33 26.57 -18.82
CA SER A 123 52.38 25.38 -17.97
C SER A 123 52.20 24.09 -18.79
N ALA A 124 51.26 24.07 -19.75
CA ALA A 124 51.09 22.94 -20.66
C ALA A 124 52.36 22.64 -21.48
N SER A 125 53.08 23.69 -21.92
CA SER A 125 54.34 23.54 -22.65
C SER A 125 55.50 22.98 -21.81
N VAL A 126 55.54 23.29 -20.51
CA VAL A 126 56.62 22.86 -19.61
C VAL A 126 56.34 21.48 -19.03
N LEU A 127 55.08 21.16 -18.75
CA LEU A 127 54.65 19.91 -18.13
C LEU A 127 54.54 18.74 -19.11
N ASN A 128 54.81 18.95 -20.40
CA ASN A 128 54.72 17.94 -21.45
C ASN A 128 53.38 17.18 -21.43
N PHE A 129 52.30 17.86 -21.00
CA PHE A 129 50.97 17.29 -20.97
C PHE A 129 50.62 16.89 -22.38
N LYS A 130 50.32 15.60 -22.61
CA LYS A 130 49.69 15.18 -23.86
C LYS A 130 48.43 16.03 -24.02
N VAL A 131 48.37 16.84 -25.08
CA VAL A 131 47.34 17.87 -25.30
C VAL A 131 45.90 17.31 -25.14
N GLY A 132 45.67 16.03 -25.45
CA GLY A 132 44.40 15.35 -25.20
C GLY A 132 44.01 15.23 -23.72
N ASN A 133 44.97 15.06 -22.81
CA ASN A 133 44.72 15.05 -21.37
C ASN A 133 44.49 16.48 -20.83
N LEU A 134 45.13 17.47 -21.43
CA LEU A 134 44.91 18.88 -21.09
C LEU A 134 43.48 19.29 -21.47
N ALA A 135 43.02 18.97 -22.68
CA ALA A 135 41.65 19.26 -23.11
C ALA A 135 40.59 18.61 -22.21
N ALA A 136 40.77 17.33 -21.85
CA ALA A 136 39.89 16.63 -20.93
C ALA A 136 39.91 17.22 -19.50
N HIS A 137 41.09 17.64 -19.03
CA HIS A 137 41.24 18.26 -17.71
C HIS A 137 40.65 19.68 -17.67
N LEU A 138 40.84 20.47 -18.73
CA LEU A 138 40.28 21.82 -18.88
C LEU A 138 38.75 21.79 -19.06
N ALA A 139 38.21 20.77 -19.74
CA ALA A 139 36.78 20.55 -19.86
C ALA A 139 36.11 20.23 -18.51
N ASN A 140 36.76 19.42 -17.67
CA ASN A 140 36.30 19.15 -16.30
C ASN A 140 36.36 20.39 -15.39
N LEU A 141 37.27 21.32 -15.66
CA LEU A 141 37.43 22.56 -14.91
C LEU A 141 36.55 23.71 -15.43
N ASN A 142 35.71 23.45 -16.44
CA ASN A 142 34.83 24.43 -17.08
C ASN A 142 35.59 25.68 -17.59
N ILE A 143 36.85 25.52 -18.01
CA ILE A 143 37.68 26.65 -18.49
C ILE A 143 37.26 26.99 -19.92
N SER A 144 36.90 28.25 -20.14
CA SER A 144 36.42 28.69 -21.46
C SER A 144 37.54 28.68 -22.51
N TRP A 145 37.24 28.14 -23.70
CA TRP A 145 38.16 28.15 -24.84
C TRP A 145 38.67 29.55 -25.24
N PRO A 146 37.84 30.61 -25.23
CA PRO A 146 38.30 31.96 -25.52
C PRO A 146 39.39 32.48 -24.57
N LEU A 147 39.38 32.05 -23.29
CA LEU A 147 40.40 32.44 -22.32
C LEU A 147 41.76 31.81 -22.65
N ILE A 148 41.76 30.54 -23.07
CA ILE A 148 42.99 29.83 -23.47
C ILE A 148 43.57 30.49 -24.73
N MET A 149 42.72 30.76 -25.73
CA MET A 149 43.15 31.35 -27.00
C MET A 149 43.64 32.80 -26.84
N SER A 150 43.01 33.59 -25.97
CA SER A 150 43.44 34.96 -25.70
C SER A 150 44.79 35.02 -24.98
N GLY A 151 45.02 34.10 -24.04
CA GLY A 151 46.32 33.92 -23.39
C GLY A 151 47.41 33.41 -24.32
N LEU A 152 47.10 32.47 -25.22
CA LEU A 152 48.01 32.01 -26.26
C LEU A 152 48.42 33.16 -27.19
N GLY A 153 47.46 34.01 -27.58
CA GLY A 153 47.71 35.23 -28.35
C GLY A 153 48.68 36.17 -27.65
N ALA A 154 48.51 36.39 -26.34
CA ALA A 154 49.40 37.22 -25.52
C ALA A 154 50.84 36.66 -25.44
N VAL A 155 50.97 35.34 -25.33
CA VAL A 155 52.27 34.67 -25.36
C VAL A 155 52.91 34.84 -26.74
N LEU A 156 52.16 34.67 -27.81
CA LEU A 156 52.69 34.83 -29.17
C LEU A 156 53.18 36.25 -29.44
N THR A 157 52.40 37.27 -29.07
CA THR A 157 52.81 38.68 -29.27
C THR A 157 54.07 39.02 -28.47
N THR A 158 54.12 38.62 -27.20
CA THR A 158 55.28 38.89 -26.33
C THR A 158 56.54 38.10 -26.72
N VAL A 159 56.40 36.85 -27.17
CA VAL A 159 57.51 36.02 -27.69
C VAL A 159 57.99 36.50 -29.06
N VAL A 160 57.09 37.01 -29.91
CA VAL A 160 57.45 37.57 -31.23
C VAL A 160 58.22 38.88 -31.08
N GLU A 161 57.87 39.72 -30.10
CA GLU A 161 58.62 40.93 -29.74
C GLU A 161 60.00 40.62 -29.14
N ASP A 162 60.11 39.54 -28.33
CA ASP A 162 61.34 39.20 -27.62
C ASP A 162 62.16 38.12 -28.35
N ARG A 163 62.91 38.51 -29.41
CA ARG A 163 63.94 37.75 -30.17
C ARG A 163 63.95 36.21 -29.99
N ALA A 164 62.80 35.54 -30.18
CA ALA A 164 62.68 34.09 -30.03
C ALA A 164 63.36 33.35 -31.18
N SER A 165 63.88 32.14 -30.92
CA SER A 165 64.52 31.33 -31.96
C SER A 165 63.48 30.75 -32.92
N THR A 166 63.82 30.55 -34.20
CA THR A 166 62.92 30.05 -35.24
C THR A 166 62.26 28.70 -34.88
N ALA A 167 62.93 27.88 -34.07
CA ALA A 167 62.41 26.60 -33.60
C ALA A 167 61.24 26.73 -32.63
N GLU A 168 61.22 27.81 -31.82
CA GLU A 168 60.17 28.04 -30.82
C GLU A 168 58.87 28.49 -31.49
N ARG A 169 58.96 29.36 -32.51
CA ARG A 169 57.80 29.78 -33.30
C ARG A 169 57.07 28.57 -33.93
N LYS A 170 57.82 27.63 -34.48
CA LYS A 170 57.26 26.41 -35.08
C LYS A 170 56.58 25.50 -34.06
N ALA A 171 57.16 25.34 -32.87
CA ALA A 171 56.55 24.54 -31.80
C ALA A 171 55.23 25.14 -31.30
N PHE A 172 55.15 26.48 -31.24
CA PHE A 172 53.92 27.17 -30.87
C PHE A 172 52.85 27.13 -31.97
N GLU A 173 53.22 27.29 -33.24
CA GLU A 173 52.28 27.13 -34.37
C GLU A 173 51.66 25.72 -34.39
N GLU A 174 52.45 24.68 -34.12
CA GLU A 174 51.96 23.31 -34.02
C GLU A 174 50.99 23.12 -32.84
N LEU A 175 51.26 23.76 -31.71
CA LEU A 175 50.36 23.73 -30.55
C LEU A 175 49.02 24.39 -30.89
N VAL A 176 49.03 25.56 -31.53
CA VAL A 176 47.82 26.29 -31.98
C VAL A 176 46.96 25.38 -32.87
N ALA A 177 47.58 24.75 -33.87
CA ALA A 177 46.88 23.86 -34.79
C ALA A 177 46.23 22.67 -34.05
N ARG A 178 46.95 22.05 -33.11
CA ARG A 178 46.42 20.95 -32.28
C ARG A 178 45.28 21.39 -31.39
N THR A 179 45.37 22.58 -30.79
CA THR A 179 44.31 23.13 -29.95
C THR A 179 43.05 23.41 -30.75
N GLN A 180 43.18 23.97 -31.96
CA GLN A 180 42.04 24.29 -32.79
C GLN A 180 41.29 23.05 -33.28
N MET A 181 42.02 22.00 -33.69
CA MET A 181 41.41 20.72 -34.03
C MET A 181 40.66 20.09 -32.86
N ALA A 182 41.20 20.17 -31.64
CA ALA A 182 40.53 19.66 -30.45
C ALA A 182 39.25 20.44 -30.11
N ALA A 183 39.22 21.75 -30.40
CA ALA A 183 38.02 22.57 -30.21
C ALA A 183 36.90 22.20 -31.19
N GLU A 184 37.24 22.02 -32.47
CA GLU A 184 36.28 21.57 -33.49
C GLU A 184 35.71 20.18 -33.15
N GLU A 185 36.56 19.25 -32.73
CA GLU A 185 36.14 17.91 -32.28
C GLU A 185 35.16 18.01 -31.09
N SER A 186 35.48 18.83 -30.09
CA SER A 186 34.61 19.02 -28.93
C SER A 186 33.24 19.61 -29.29
N GLU A 187 33.16 20.50 -30.27
CA GLU A 187 31.89 21.08 -30.70
C GLU A 187 31.01 20.06 -31.43
N THR A 188 31.62 19.21 -32.28
CA THR A 188 30.88 18.11 -32.93
C THR A 188 30.33 17.10 -31.93
N GLN A 189 31.10 16.76 -30.89
CA GLN A 189 30.63 15.88 -29.82
C GLN A 189 29.47 16.51 -29.04
N ARG A 190 29.52 17.82 -28.77
CA ARG A 190 28.42 18.52 -28.08
C ARG A 190 27.11 18.43 -28.86
N VAL A 191 27.15 18.68 -30.17
CA VAL A 191 25.98 18.58 -31.05
C VAL A 191 25.37 17.17 -31.04
N GLN A 192 26.21 16.13 -31.10
CA GLN A 192 25.74 14.74 -31.02
C GLN A 192 25.09 14.41 -29.67
N ILE A 193 25.68 14.90 -28.57
CA ILE A 193 25.11 14.72 -27.22
C ILE A 193 23.76 15.42 -27.11
N ASP A 194 23.63 16.64 -27.63
CA ASP A 194 22.38 17.39 -27.63
C ASP A 194 21.28 16.66 -28.43
N GLU A 195 21.63 16.10 -29.59
CA GLU A 195 20.71 15.30 -30.40
C GLU A 195 20.27 14.00 -29.69
N LEU A 196 21.21 13.28 -29.07
CA LEU A 196 20.93 12.08 -28.27
C LEU A 196 20.05 12.40 -27.05
N PHE A 197 20.30 13.54 -26.40
CA PHE A 197 19.52 13.98 -25.25
C PHE A 197 18.09 14.33 -25.66
N ASN A 198 17.92 15.12 -26.72
CA ASN A 198 16.61 15.52 -27.22
C ASN A 198 15.78 14.33 -27.72
N SER A 199 16.40 13.40 -28.46
CA SER A 199 15.73 12.18 -28.90
C SER A 199 15.33 11.27 -27.74
N SER A 200 16.19 11.14 -26.72
CA SER A 200 15.88 10.38 -25.51
C SER A 200 14.74 11.00 -24.71
N LYS A 201 14.72 12.33 -24.57
CA LYS A 201 13.66 13.07 -23.92
C LYS A 201 12.31 12.86 -24.62
N ASN A 202 12.27 12.99 -25.95
CA ASN A 202 11.04 12.77 -26.72
C ASN A 202 10.50 11.34 -26.57
N ARG A 203 11.37 10.32 -26.54
CA ARG A 203 10.94 8.93 -26.30
C ARG A 203 10.35 8.76 -24.91
N PHE A 204 11.00 9.34 -23.90
CA PHE A 204 10.54 9.27 -22.52
C PHE A 204 9.17 9.94 -22.36
N ASP A 205 8.97 11.12 -22.95
CA ASP A 205 7.69 11.84 -22.89
C ASP A 205 6.55 11.04 -23.58
N LEU A 206 6.83 10.41 -24.72
CA LEU A 206 5.86 9.54 -25.41
C LEU A 206 5.53 8.27 -24.61
N GLU A 207 6.53 7.63 -24.01
CA GLU A 207 6.32 6.43 -23.20
C GLU A 207 5.58 6.74 -21.90
N HIS A 208 5.87 7.87 -21.27
CA HIS A 208 5.16 8.35 -20.10
C HIS A 208 3.69 8.63 -20.43
N ASP A 209 3.38 9.33 -21.54
CA ASP A 209 1.99 9.61 -21.95
C ASP A 209 1.23 8.32 -22.31
N ALA A 210 1.90 7.34 -22.91
CA ALA A 210 1.32 6.04 -23.17
C ALA A 210 1.00 5.28 -21.86
N GLN A 211 1.93 5.27 -20.90
CA GLN A 211 1.72 4.61 -19.61
C GLN A 211 0.63 5.26 -18.77
N THR A 212 0.54 6.59 -18.73
CA THR A 212 -0.54 7.28 -18.00
C THR A 212 -1.90 6.94 -18.58
N LYS A 213 -2.05 6.97 -19.90
CA LYS A 213 -3.31 6.59 -20.57
C LYS A 213 -3.70 5.13 -20.31
N VAL A 214 -2.72 4.21 -20.30
CA VAL A 214 -2.97 2.80 -19.94
C VAL A 214 -3.37 2.68 -18.47
N GLY A 215 -2.70 3.40 -17.58
CA GLY A 215 -3.00 3.45 -16.15
C GLY A 215 -4.43 3.96 -15.87
N GLU A 216 -4.81 5.07 -16.51
CA GLU A 216 -6.16 5.65 -16.41
C GLU A 216 -7.23 4.66 -16.89
N LYS A 217 -7.07 4.08 -18.09
CA LYS A 217 -8.01 3.07 -18.61
C LYS A 217 -8.12 1.84 -17.71
N THR A 218 -7.00 1.37 -17.17
CA THR A 218 -6.99 0.22 -16.26
C THR A 218 -7.70 0.55 -14.95
N ALA A 219 -7.48 1.74 -14.40
CA ALA A 219 -8.14 2.21 -13.20
C ALA A 219 -9.66 2.39 -13.41
N GLU A 220 -10.08 2.93 -14.56
CA GLU A 220 -11.49 3.03 -14.93
C GLU A 220 -12.15 1.65 -15.04
N HIS A 221 -11.50 0.71 -15.75
CA HIS A 221 -12.01 -0.65 -15.88
C HIS A 221 -12.13 -1.35 -14.53
N PHE A 222 -11.13 -1.20 -13.65
CA PHE A 222 -11.16 -1.78 -12.32
C PHE A 222 -12.25 -1.17 -11.44
N ARG A 223 -12.46 0.15 -11.51
CA ARG A 223 -13.57 0.84 -10.82
C ARG A 223 -14.92 0.35 -11.32
N ALA A 224 -15.10 0.22 -12.62
CA ALA A 224 -16.33 -0.30 -13.22
C ALA A 224 -16.62 -1.74 -12.78
N MET A 225 -15.59 -2.60 -12.75
CA MET A 225 -15.70 -3.97 -12.28
C MET A 225 -16.06 -4.03 -10.78
N LEU A 226 -15.37 -3.26 -9.93
CA LEU A 226 -15.68 -3.18 -8.49
C LEU A 226 -17.10 -2.69 -8.23
N GLN A 227 -17.54 -1.66 -8.97
CA GLN A 227 -18.88 -1.11 -8.81
C GLN A 227 -19.93 -2.12 -9.26
N SER A 228 -19.70 -2.80 -10.38
CA SER A 228 -20.57 -3.88 -10.85
C SER A 228 -20.67 -5.03 -9.84
N GLU A 229 -19.54 -5.46 -9.24
CA GLU A 229 -19.52 -6.53 -8.25
C GLU A 229 -20.18 -6.11 -6.93
N LEU A 230 -19.99 -4.86 -6.51
CA LEU A 230 -20.66 -4.28 -5.34
C LEU A 230 -22.17 -4.21 -5.55
N ASP A 231 -22.63 -3.76 -6.71
CA ASP A 231 -24.05 -3.66 -7.02
C ASP A 231 -24.68 -5.06 -7.14
N PHE A 232 -23.98 -6.01 -7.76
CA PHE A 232 -24.38 -7.42 -7.82
C PHE A 232 -24.47 -8.05 -6.42
N SER A 233 -23.47 -7.81 -5.57
CA SER A 233 -23.45 -8.31 -4.19
C SER A 233 -24.58 -7.72 -3.35
N LYS A 234 -24.81 -6.40 -3.44
CA LYS A 234 -25.93 -5.73 -2.77
C LYS A 234 -27.28 -6.30 -3.21
N ALA A 235 -27.48 -6.49 -4.51
CA ALA A 235 -28.71 -7.07 -5.04
C ALA A 235 -28.91 -8.50 -4.51
N ARG A 236 -27.85 -9.30 -4.44
CA ARG A 236 -27.90 -10.67 -3.92
C ARG A 236 -28.17 -10.74 -2.42
N ILE A 237 -27.56 -9.85 -1.62
CA ILE A 237 -27.83 -9.75 -0.18
C ILE A 237 -29.27 -9.31 0.05
N SER A 238 -29.75 -8.27 -0.65
CA SER A 238 -31.14 -7.82 -0.54
C SER A 238 -32.13 -8.91 -0.92
N LYS A 239 -31.84 -9.68 -1.99
CA LYS A 239 -32.67 -10.83 -2.40
C LYS A 239 -32.67 -11.92 -1.34
N LEU A 240 -31.51 -12.23 -0.74
CA LEU A 240 -31.40 -13.22 0.32
C LEU A 240 -32.16 -12.77 1.57
N GLU A 241 -32.04 -11.51 1.99
CA GLU A 241 -32.79 -10.93 3.10
C GLU A 241 -34.30 -11.03 2.87
N GLN A 242 -34.76 -10.73 1.65
CA GLN A 242 -36.16 -10.87 1.29
C GLN A 242 -36.62 -12.34 1.36
N GLN A 243 -35.85 -13.26 0.77
CA GLN A 243 -36.16 -14.70 0.81
C GLN A 243 -36.17 -15.27 2.24
N VAL A 244 -35.24 -14.83 3.09
CA VAL A 244 -35.16 -15.23 4.49
C VAL A 244 -36.35 -14.66 5.28
N ARG A 245 -36.71 -13.40 5.06
CA ARG A 245 -37.86 -12.76 5.71
C ARG A 245 -39.18 -13.41 5.30
N GLU A 246 -39.35 -13.71 4.01
CA GLU A 246 -40.51 -14.44 3.49
C GLU A 246 -40.59 -15.85 4.10
N ARG A 247 -39.49 -16.59 4.16
CA ARG A 247 -39.49 -17.97 4.71
C ARG A 247 -39.66 -18.02 6.23
N LEU A 248 -38.97 -17.16 6.99
CA LEU A 248 -39.01 -17.19 8.46
C LEU A 248 -40.35 -16.74 9.05
N VAL A 249 -41.04 -15.78 8.42
CA VAL A 249 -42.35 -15.32 8.91
C VAL A 249 -43.44 -16.39 8.71
N LEU A 250 -43.26 -17.32 7.76
CA LEU A 250 -44.29 -18.27 7.33
C LEU A 250 -44.06 -19.72 7.83
N GLU A 251 -42.81 -20.10 8.14
CA GLU A 251 -42.48 -21.43 8.68
C GLU A 251 -42.79 -21.54 10.19
N ALA A 252 -42.70 -20.45 10.94
CA ALA A 252 -42.96 -20.48 12.38
C ALA A 252 -44.42 -20.83 12.75
N PRO A 253 -45.47 -20.24 12.12
CA PRO A 253 -46.85 -20.59 12.42
C PRO A 253 -47.22 -22.03 12.01
N THR A 254 -46.75 -22.48 10.85
CA THR A 254 -47.02 -23.84 10.35
C THR A 254 -46.41 -24.90 11.26
N LYS A 255 -45.16 -24.72 11.67
CA LYS A 255 -44.51 -25.60 12.64
C LYS A 255 -45.22 -25.62 13.99
N TYR A 256 -45.56 -24.44 14.52
CA TYR A 256 -46.27 -24.31 15.80
C TYR A 256 -47.60 -25.08 15.82
N TRP A 257 -48.48 -24.84 14.84
CA TRP A 257 -49.80 -25.49 14.80
C TRP A 257 -49.71 -26.99 14.53
N THR A 258 -48.73 -27.43 13.74
CA THR A 258 -48.48 -28.87 13.49
C THR A 258 -47.99 -29.58 14.75
N GLU A 259 -47.07 -28.98 15.51
CA GLU A 259 -46.62 -29.50 16.80
C GLU A 259 -47.75 -29.49 17.85
N LYS A 260 -48.59 -28.45 17.86
CA LYS A 260 -49.75 -28.36 18.74
C LYS A 260 -50.77 -29.47 18.44
N ALA A 261 -51.07 -29.71 17.16
CA ALA A 261 -51.93 -30.81 16.73
C ALA A 261 -51.38 -32.18 17.17
N LYS A 262 -50.08 -32.39 17.06
CA LYS A 262 -49.42 -33.63 17.53
C LYS A 262 -49.60 -33.82 19.04
N THR A 263 -49.45 -32.75 19.81
CA THR A 263 -49.62 -32.78 21.28
C THR A 263 -51.05 -33.17 21.68
N HIS A 264 -52.06 -32.57 21.05
CA HIS A 264 -53.46 -32.93 21.30
C HIS A 264 -53.79 -34.36 20.86
N ARG A 265 -53.24 -34.81 19.72
CA ARG A 265 -53.36 -36.20 19.26
C ARG A 265 -52.76 -37.17 20.28
N THR A 266 -51.55 -36.92 20.75
CA THR A 266 -50.89 -37.77 21.76
C THR A 266 -51.70 -37.81 23.04
N THR A 267 -52.23 -36.67 23.49
CA THR A 267 -53.09 -36.61 24.68
C THR A 267 -54.37 -37.41 24.49
N ALA A 268 -55.07 -37.26 23.36
CA ALA A 268 -56.26 -38.04 23.04
C ALA A 268 -55.98 -39.55 22.98
N THR A 269 -54.85 -39.96 22.40
CA THR A 269 -54.42 -41.37 22.35
C THR A 269 -54.13 -41.93 23.74
N ILE A 270 -53.45 -41.18 24.61
CA ILE A 270 -53.15 -41.62 25.99
C ILE A 270 -54.45 -41.81 26.77
N PHE A 271 -55.35 -40.81 26.77
CA PHE A 271 -56.63 -40.93 27.45
C PHE A 271 -57.55 -41.99 26.82
N GLY A 272 -57.47 -42.19 25.51
CA GLY A 272 -58.15 -43.28 24.81
C GLY A 272 -57.65 -44.66 25.25
N ALA A 273 -56.34 -44.84 25.39
CA ALA A 273 -55.77 -46.07 25.93
C ALA A 273 -56.20 -46.30 27.39
N ILE A 274 -56.19 -45.26 28.22
CA ILE A 274 -56.70 -45.32 29.61
C ILE A 274 -58.18 -45.71 29.63
N PHE A 275 -59.00 -45.14 28.75
CA PHE A 275 -60.43 -45.44 28.65
C PHE A 275 -60.66 -46.91 28.30
N VAL A 276 -59.95 -47.44 27.30
CA VAL A 276 -60.04 -48.84 26.90
C VAL A 276 -59.54 -49.78 28.01
N ALA A 277 -58.41 -49.45 28.65
CA ALA A 277 -57.89 -50.21 29.78
C ALA A 277 -58.86 -50.22 30.97
N ALA A 278 -59.49 -49.08 31.28
CA ALA A 278 -60.50 -48.97 32.31
C ALA A 278 -61.72 -49.85 32.00
N LEU A 279 -62.19 -49.86 30.75
CA LEU A 279 -63.28 -50.76 30.33
C LEU A 279 -62.94 -52.23 30.54
N PHE A 280 -61.77 -52.68 30.06
CA PHE A 280 -61.34 -54.07 30.25
C PHE A 280 -61.14 -54.41 31.73
N SER A 281 -60.55 -53.51 32.50
CA SER A 281 -60.37 -53.69 33.95
C SER A 281 -61.70 -53.76 34.69
N GLY A 282 -62.68 -52.94 34.32
CA GLY A 282 -64.01 -52.93 34.93
C GLY A 282 -64.76 -54.24 34.66
N VAL A 283 -64.73 -54.72 33.41
CA VAL A 283 -65.32 -56.01 33.03
C VAL A 283 -64.62 -57.15 33.77
N TYR A 284 -63.28 -57.19 33.75
CA TYR A 284 -62.49 -58.21 34.43
C TYR A 284 -62.78 -58.27 35.93
N TRP A 285 -62.83 -57.10 36.59
CA TRP A 285 -63.14 -57.00 38.01
C TRP A 285 -64.55 -57.51 38.32
N LEU A 286 -65.54 -57.12 37.50
CA LEU A 286 -66.93 -57.55 37.68
C LEU A 286 -67.07 -59.08 37.49
N THR A 287 -66.37 -59.68 36.53
CA THR A 287 -66.45 -61.13 36.28
C THR A 287 -65.75 -61.98 37.33
N HIS A 288 -64.64 -61.49 37.92
CA HIS A 288 -63.85 -62.27 38.89
C HIS A 288 -64.24 -62.02 40.35
N TYR A 289 -64.58 -60.79 40.72
CA TYR A 289 -64.84 -60.41 42.11
C TYR A 289 -66.29 -59.97 42.36
N GLY A 290 -67.05 -59.69 41.30
CA GLY A 290 -68.41 -59.16 41.44
C GLY A 290 -69.38 -60.16 42.08
N VAL A 291 -69.28 -61.45 41.75
CA VAL A 291 -70.15 -62.49 42.34
C VAL A 291 -69.88 -62.67 43.82
N ASP A 292 -68.61 -62.75 44.21
CA ASP A 292 -68.20 -62.91 45.60
C ASP A 292 -68.59 -61.69 46.45
N LEU A 293 -68.37 -60.48 45.94
CA LEU A 293 -68.74 -59.24 46.61
C LEU A 293 -70.26 -59.14 46.86
N VAL A 294 -71.07 -59.50 45.85
CA VAL A 294 -72.54 -59.48 45.98
C VAL A 294 -73.01 -60.56 46.95
N SER A 295 -72.39 -61.74 46.93
CA SER A 295 -72.70 -62.83 47.86
C SER A 295 -72.40 -62.44 49.31
N GLU A 296 -71.23 -61.87 49.57
CA GLU A 296 -70.82 -61.41 50.90
C GLU A 296 -71.69 -60.24 51.40
N ALA A 297 -71.99 -59.28 50.53
CA ALA A 297 -72.87 -58.16 50.86
C ALA A 297 -74.31 -58.62 51.15
N TYR A 298 -74.82 -59.59 50.39
CA TYR A 298 -76.14 -60.20 50.62
C TYR A 298 -76.22 -60.89 51.99
N GLN A 299 -75.22 -61.72 52.31
CA GLN A 299 -75.17 -62.42 53.61
C GLN A 299 -75.05 -61.44 54.79
N THR A 300 -74.25 -60.38 54.64
CA THR A 300 -74.00 -59.41 55.71
C THR A 300 -75.19 -58.48 55.99
N ILE A 301 -75.92 -58.06 54.95
CA ILE A 301 -76.95 -57.02 55.06
C ILE A 301 -78.35 -57.62 55.22
N VAL A 302 -78.66 -58.73 54.54
CA VAL A 302 -79.97 -59.37 54.61
C VAL A 302 -80.04 -60.43 55.72
N GLY A 303 -78.97 -61.23 55.89
CA GLY A 303 -78.94 -62.35 56.84
C GLY A 303 -80.14 -63.29 56.69
N GLU A 304 -80.60 -63.92 57.78
CA GLU A 304 -81.80 -64.80 57.80
C GLU A 304 -83.15 -64.04 57.76
N ARG A 305 -83.17 -62.73 57.46
CA ARG A 305 -84.41 -61.93 57.53
C ARG A 305 -85.28 -62.10 56.28
N GLU A 306 -86.47 -62.68 56.44
CA GLU A 306 -87.48 -62.86 55.38
C GLU A 306 -88.24 -61.56 55.03
N ASN A 307 -87.53 -60.50 54.61
CA ASN A 307 -88.18 -59.33 54.01
C ASN A 307 -88.04 -59.37 52.48
N PRO A 308 -89.11 -59.73 51.72
CA PRO A 308 -89.04 -59.94 50.27
C PRO A 308 -88.57 -58.70 49.49
N GLY A 309 -88.84 -57.49 50.00
CA GLY A 309 -88.37 -56.24 49.39
C GLY A 309 -86.86 -56.00 49.57
N LEU A 310 -86.27 -56.37 50.71
CA LEU A 310 -84.84 -56.20 50.98
C LEU A 310 -83.98 -57.24 50.24
N LEU A 311 -84.52 -58.45 50.05
CA LEU A 311 -83.86 -59.55 49.33
C LEU A 311 -83.50 -59.20 47.87
N ALA A 312 -84.34 -58.40 47.19
CA ALA A 312 -84.09 -58.02 45.80
C ALA A 312 -83.27 -56.71 45.65
N LEU A 313 -83.36 -55.80 46.63
CA LEU A 313 -82.76 -54.46 46.52
C LEU A 313 -81.27 -54.43 46.82
N VAL A 314 -80.76 -55.28 47.73
CA VAL A 314 -79.35 -55.25 48.14
C VAL A 314 -78.40 -55.64 46.99
N PRO A 315 -78.56 -56.79 46.30
CA PRO A 315 -77.70 -57.14 45.16
C PRO A 315 -77.77 -56.12 44.03
N LEU A 316 -78.97 -55.59 43.78
CA LEU A 316 -79.20 -54.59 42.74
C LEU A 316 -78.46 -53.28 43.07
N ALA A 317 -78.54 -52.79 44.31
CA ALA A 317 -77.86 -51.56 44.74
C ALA A 317 -76.33 -51.70 44.68
N PHE A 318 -75.78 -52.85 45.08
CA PHE A 318 -74.34 -53.11 45.09
C PHE A 318 -73.72 -53.20 43.69
N ILE A 319 -74.48 -53.60 42.68
CA ILE A 319 -74.01 -53.60 41.28
C ILE A 319 -74.24 -52.22 40.65
N THR A 320 -75.42 -51.63 40.85
CA THR A 320 -75.82 -50.40 40.16
C THR A 320 -75.02 -49.18 40.61
N LEU A 321 -74.76 -48.99 41.91
CA LEU A 321 -74.05 -47.81 42.41
C LEU A 321 -72.60 -47.71 41.88
N PRO A 322 -71.76 -48.76 41.98
CA PRO A 322 -70.41 -48.72 41.39
C PRO A 322 -70.43 -48.61 39.87
N THR A 323 -71.38 -49.28 39.20
CA THR A 323 -71.53 -49.17 37.74
C THR A 323 -71.87 -47.74 37.31
N LEU A 324 -72.75 -47.05 38.04
CA LEU A 324 -73.11 -45.67 37.76
C LEU A 324 -71.93 -44.71 38.01
N ALA A 325 -71.20 -44.92 39.10
CA ALA A 325 -69.99 -44.15 39.41
C ALA A 325 -68.90 -44.37 38.34
N PHE A 326 -68.72 -45.60 37.89
CA PHE A 326 -67.78 -45.96 36.82
C PHE A 326 -68.19 -45.34 35.47
N ALA A 327 -69.47 -45.42 35.12
CA ALA A 327 -70.01 -44.77 33.91
C ALA A 327 -69.85 -43.24 33.95
N TRP A 328 -70.02 -42.62 35.12
CA TRP A 328 -69.79 -41.20 35.31
C TRP A 328 -68.31 -40.81 35.12
N LEU A 329 -67.38 -41.62 35.63
CA LEU A 329 -65.94 -41.41 35.42
C LEU A 329 -65.57 -41.56 33.93
N LEU A 330 -66.07 -42.61 33.28
CA LEU A 330 -65.87 -42.83 31.84
C LEU A 330 -66.41 -41.66 31.01
N ARG A 331 -67.55 -41.08 31.39
CA ARG A 331 -68.10 -39.88 30.73
C ARG A 331 -67.12 -38.71 30.78
N HIS A 332 -66.44 -38.47 31.90
CA HIS A 332 -65.43 -37.41 32.00
C HIS A 332 -64.20 -37.68 31.13
N VAL A 333 -63.70 -38.92 31.14
CA VAL A 333 -62.56 -39.31 30.29
C VAL A 333 -62.93 -39.17 28.81
N SER A 334 -64.12 -39.62 28.42
CA SER A 334 -64.66 -39.45 27.06
C SER A 334 -64.73 -37.98 26.66
N ARG A 335 -65.18 -37.09 27.55
CA ARG A 335 -65.20 -35.65 27.31
C ARG A 335 -63.80 -35.08 27.02
N ILE A 336 -62.79 -35.49 27.78
CA ILE A 336 -61.39 -35.07 27.58
C ILE A 336 -60.87 -35.54 26.22
N ILE A 337 -61.19 -36.78 25.81
CA ILE A 337 -60.81 -37.33 24.50
C ILE A 337 -61.44 -36.49 23.38
N VAL A 338 -62.77 -36.26 23.44
CA VAL A 338 -63.49 -35.48 22.43
C VAL A 338 -62.96 -34.06 22.33
N GLN A 339 -62.67 -33.41 23.46
CA GLN A 339 -62.08 -32.07 23.50
C GLN A 339 -60.68 -32.04 22.85
N ASN A 340 -59.83 -33.02 23.12
CA ASN A 340 -58.50 -33.05 22.51
C ASN A 340 -58.57 -33.39 21.01
N LEU A 341 -59.51 -34.23 20.57
CA LEU A 341 -59.73 -34.50 19.15
C LEU A 341 -60.23 -33.25 18.40
N SER A 342 -61.13 -32.47 19.00
CA SER A 342 -61.59 -31.21 18.39
C SER A 342 -60.46 -30.17 18.33
N LEU A 343 -59.65 -30.05 19.39
CA LEU A 343 -58.49 -29.16 19.41
C LEU A 343 -57.40 -29.59 18.42
N GLN A 344 -57.21 -30.90 18.24
CA GLN A 344 -56.34 -31.44 17.20
C GLN A 344 -56.84 -31.04 15.81
N ALA A 345 -58.11 -31.24 15.51
CA ALA A 345 -58.69 -30.93 14.21
C ALA A 345 -58.57 -29.43 13.88
N ASP A 346 -58.83 -28.56 14.87
CA ASP A 346 -58.64 -27.11 14.73
C ASP A 346 -57.17 -26.73 14.48
N ALA A 347 -56.24 -27.28 15.27
CA ALA A 347 -54.81 -27.02 15.07
C ALA A 347 -54.31 -27.53 13.70
N GLN A 348 -54.81 -28.68 13.21
CA GLN A 348 -54.51 -29.15 11.86
C GLN A 348 -55.03 -28.20 10.79
N LEU A 349 -56.28 -27.74 10.91
CA LEU A 349 -56.88 -26.77 9.99
C LEU A 349 -56.06 -25.47 9.95
N ARG A 350 -55.69 -24.91 11.11
CA ARG A 350 -54.85 -23.71 11.20
C ARG A 350 -53.46 -23.94 10.60
N GLY A 351 -52.87 -25.11 10.80
CA GLY A 351 -51.62 -25.51 10.15
C GLY A 351 -51.75 -25.52 8.63
N THR A 352 -52.81 -26.13 8.09
CA THR A 352 -53.08 -26.14 6.64
C THR A 352 -53.32 -24.73 6.09
N ILE A 353 -54.11 -23.89 6.77
CA ILE A 353 -54.35 -22.50 6.35
C ILE A 353 -53.04 -21.71 6.34
N ALA A 354 -52.19 -21.86 7.36
CA ALA A 354 -50.89 -21.20 7.41
C ALA A 354 -49.97 -21.68 6.26
N THR A 355 -49.97 -22.97 5.92
CA THR A 355 -49.22 -23.51 4.79
C THR A 355 -49.75 -22.98 3.45
N THR A 356 -51.07 -22.96 3.26
CA THR A 356 -51.70 -22.44 2.05
C THR A 356 -51.46 -20.93 1.90
N TYR A 357 -51.59 -20.16 2.99
CA TYR A 357 -51.23 -18.74 3.02
C TYR A 357 -49.75 -18.55 2.63
N SER A 358 -48.86 -19.38 3.18
CA SER A 358 -47.45 -19.34 2.83
C SER A 358 -47.20 -19.63 1.34
N ALA A 359 -47.90 -20.61 0.76
CA ALA A 359 -47.79 -20.94 -0.65
C ALA A 359 -48.29 -19.80 -1.54
N LEU A 360 -49.44 -19.20 -1.22
CA LEU A 360 -50.02 -18.07 -1.95
C LEU A 360 -49.14 -16.81 -1.91
N VAL A 361 -48.50 -16.54 -0.77
CA VAL A 361 -47.54 -15.44 -0.64
C VAL A 361 -46.25 -15.74 -1.41
N HIS A 362 -45.73 -16.98 -1.33
CA HIS A 362 -44.48 -17.36 -1.98
C HIS A 362 -44.58 -17.37 -3.51
N GLU A 363 -45.71 -17.82 -4.06
CA GLU A 363 -45.94 -17.88 -5.50
C GLU A 363 -46.41 -16.53 -6.08
N GLN A 364 -46.65 -15.50 -5.25
CA GLN A 364 -47.28 -14.22 -5.63
C GLN A 364 -48.61 -14.39 -6.37
N THR A 365 -49.28 -15.53 -6.17
CA THR A 365 -50.54 -15.91 -6.83
C THR A 365 -51.77 -15.46 -6.05
N GLY A 366 -51.62 -15.14 -4.76
CA GLY A 366 -52.72 -14.69 -3.91
C GLY A 366 -53.05 -13.21 -4.12
N THR A 367 -54.32 -12.89 -4.40
CA THR A 367 -54.80 -11.52 -4.38
C THR A 367 -55.00 -11.01 -2.93
N THR A 368 -54.86 -9.70 -2.69
CA THR A 368 -55.01 -9.09 -1.35
C THR A 368 -56.29 -9.52 -0.59
N PRO A 369 -57.46 -9.67 -1.25
CA PRO A 369 -58.66 -10.24 -0.63
C PRO A 369 -58.52 -11.68 -0.13
N GLU A 370 -57.87 -12.56 -0.90
CA GLU A 370 -57.69 -13.97 -0.55
C GLU A 370 -56.75 -14.16 0.64
N LEU A 371 -55.68 -13.35 0.67
CA LEU A 371 -54.75 -13.30 1.80
C LEU A 371 -55.44 -12.81 3.08
N ALA A 372 -56.32 -11.81 2.98
CA ALA A 372 -57.10 -11.31 4.12
C ALA A 372 -58.10 -12.36 4.65
N ILE A 373 -58.72 -13.14 3.77
CA ILE A 373 -59.63 -14.24 4.16
C ILE A 373 -58.85 -15.34 4.91
N ALA A 374 -57.70 -15.77 4.37
CA ALA A 374 -56.86 -16.78 5.01
C ALA A 374 -56.34 -16.30 6.38
N LEU A 375 -55.95 -15.03 6.50
CA LEU A 375 -55.51 -14.44 7.77
C LEU A 375 -56.64 -14.40 8.80
N ASN A 376 -57.85 -14.01 8.38
CA ASN A 376 -59.03 -14.02 9.25
C ASN A 376 -59.35 -15.44 9.75
N ALA A 377 -59.30 -16.43 8.85
CA ALA A 377 -59.51 -17.82 9.21
C ALA A 377 -58.45 -18.36 10.21
N LEU A 378 -57.21 -17.88 10.14
CA LEU A 378 -56.11 -18.25 11.05
C LEU A 378 -56.29 -17.69 12.47
N PHE A 379 -56.84 -16.48 12.60
CA PHE A 379 -57.05 -15.78 13.88
C PHE A 379 -58.45 -15.91 14.46
N ARG A 380 -59.36 -16.65 13.80
CA ARG A 380 -60.71 -16.83 14.31
C ARG A 380 -60.69 -17.53 15.69
N PRO A 381 -61.54 -17.13 16.64
CA PRO A 381 -61.70 -17.83 17.92
C PRO A 381 -62.21 -19.26 17.68
N VAL A 382 -61.78 -20.22 18.49
CA VAL A 382 -62.28 -21.60 18.37
C VAL A 382 -63.74 -21.64 18.83
N ASP A 383 -64.64 -22.05 17.92
CA ASP A 383 -66.06 -22.27 18.19
C ASP A 383 -66.19 -23.38 19.24
N GLY A 384 -66.33 -22.99 20.52
CA GLY A 384 -66.38 -23.91 21.66
C GLY A 384 -65.83 -23.37 22.97
N SER A 385 -65.13 -22.23 22.97
CA SER A 385 -64.78 -21.52 24.21
C SER A 385 -65.94 -20.60 24.63
N GLY A 386 -66.78 -21.08 25.54
CA GLY A 386 -67.87 -20.32 26.15
C GLY A 386 -67.38 -19.24 27.14
N HIS A 387 -66.40 -18.44 26.75
CA HIS A 387 -66.03 -17.23 27.47
C HIS A 387 -66.06 -16.06 26.49
N ALA A 388 -67.07 -15.22 26.69
CA ALA A 388 -67.18 -13.92 26.05
C ALA A 388 -65.97 -13.08 26.46
N GLU A 389 -64.95 -13.02 25.61
CA GLU A 389 -63.92 -12.00 25.73
C GLU A 389 -63.38 -11.65 24.34
N ILE A 390 -63.83 -10.48 23.89
CA ILE A 390 -63.23 -9.61 22.86
C ILE A 390 -62.95 -10.32 21.54
N ALA A 391 -63.96 -10.33 20.65
CA ALA A 391 -63.70 -10.51 19.23
C ALA A 391 -62.72 -9.41 18.78
N PRO A 392 -61.56 -9.77 18.18
CA PRO A 392 -60.67 -8.78 17.58
C PRO A 392 -61.45 -7.98 16.52
N PRO A 393 -61.21 -6.66 16.38
CA PRO A 393 -61.89 -5.86 15.36
C PRO A 393 -61.72 -6.50 13.98
N ASN A 394 -62.81 -6.51 13.21
CA ASN A 394 -62.81 -7.12 11.89
C ASN A 394 -61.79 -6.37 11.01
N VAL A 395 -61.04 -7.08 10.17
CA VAL A 395 -59.94 -6.46 9.38
C VAL A 395 -60.48 -5.36 8.45
N LYS A 396 -61.77 -5.40 8.10
CA LYS A 396 -62.49 -4.32 7.40
C LYS A 396 -62.45 -2.99 8.18
N ASP A 397 -62.61 -3.03 9.50
CA ASP A 397 -62.61 -1.85 10.37
C ASP A 397 -61.19 -1.26 10.49
N ILE A 398 -60.15 -2.11 10.46
CA ILE A 398 -58.74 -1.69 10.48
C ILE A 398 -58.35 -0.99 9.17
N ILE A 399 -58.85 -1.47 8.03
CA ILE A 399 -58.63 -0.85 6.71
C ILE A 399 -59.36 0.49 6.59
N GLU A 400 -60.54 0.64 7.19
CA GLU A 400 -61.27 1.92 7.23
C GLU A 400 -60.62 2.95 8.16
N MET A 401 -60.04 2.50 9.29
CA MET A 401 -59.30 3.35 10.22
C MET A 401 -57.97 3.87 9.62
N GLY A 402 -57.35 3.13 8.70
CA GLY A 402 -56.17 3.57 7.95
C GLY A 402 -56.45 4.55 6.80
N LYS A 403 -57.72 4.72 6.39
CA LYS A 403 -58.12 5.70 5.35
C LYS A 403 -58.55 7.06 5.90
N SER A 404 -58.67 7.18 7.23
CA SER A 404 -59.11 8.40 7.92
C SER A 404 -57.98 9.12 8.68
N GLY A 405 -56.72 8.75 8.41
CA GLY A 405 -55.51 9.42 8.89
C GLY A 405 -54.82 10.25 7.81
#